data_AF-A0A9P0AFA3-F1
#
_entry.id   AF-A0A9P0AFA3-F1
#
_cell.length_a   1.000
_cell.length_b   1.000
_cell.length_c   1.000
_cell.angle_alpha   90.00
_cell.angle_beta   90.00
_cell.angle_gamma   90.00
#
_symmetry.space_group_name_H-M   'P 1'
#
loop_
_entity.id
_entity.type
_entity.pdbx_description
1 polymer ?
#
loop_
_entity_poly.entity_id
_entity_poly.type
_entity_poly.pdbx_seq_one_letter_code
_entity_poly.pdbx_strand_id
1 'polypeptide(L)'
;MGYKHKPLLLLLLIALFQVQFSPCASDSIQDEVNVEVSPNLAKAEIGNEPLAKDTGDNVEVSPSPTKAETENGPVDELAILKKQLKEKKAELKNLEKEKESILNEAYRTRARKIREQKKELQPYFQKQSVLNSKLETVWNKWFHASENTDRAIKDLNKKIIRHEDNPQLIAKWEKQLQEKRKERAAIQDEYETKSRPLVEERKANAEFIHARQQRDLEPFKKAEEMGKIIEAKKREVRKLNDEIKKLRQLQKETENFERLSK
;
A
#
# COMPACT_ATOMS: atom_id res chain seq x y z
N MET A 1 -4.26 27.90 -4.19
CA MET A 1 -3.04 27.31 -3.61
C MET A 1 -3.41 26.01 -2.92
N GLY A 2 -2.79 24.84 -3.12
CA GLY A 2 -1.58 24.52 -3.84
C GLY A 2 -1.64 23.09 -4.39
N TYR A 3 -1.26 22.97 -5.65
CA TYR A 3 -1.24 21.79 -6.50
C TYR A 3 -0.07 20.85 -6.14
N LYS A 4 0.06 20.41 -4.88
CA LYS A 4 1.25 19.64 -4.43
C LYS A 4 1.17 18.12 -4.65
N HIS A 5 0.00 17.56 -4.95
CA HIS A 5 -0.18 16.09 -5.06
C HIS A 5 -0.68 15.59 -6.42
N LYS A 6 -0.94 16.50 -7.37
CA LYS A 6 -1.37 16.11 -8.72
C LYS A 6 -0.31 15.36 -9.56
N PRO A 7 1.01 15.63 -9.47
CA PRO A 7 1.96 14.88 -10.30
C PRO A 7 2.10 13.42 -9.86
N LEU A 8 1.93 13.12 -8.56
CA LEU A 8 2.04 11.76 -8.02
C LEU A 8 0.81 10.91 -8.37
N LEU A 9 -0.38 11.52 -8.35
CA LEU A 9 -1.61 10.86 -8.78
C LEU A 9 -1.59 10.58 -10.30
N LEU A 10 -1.04 11.52 -11.09
CA LEU A 10 -0.87 11.35 -12.54
C LEU A 10 0.14 10.24 -12.86
N LEU A 11 1.27 10.17 -12.14
CA LEU A 11 2.26 9.09 -12.30
C LEU A 11 1.70 7.71 -11.91
N LEU A 12 0.85 7.66 -10.88
CA LEU A 12 0.20 6.42 -10.46
C LEU A 12 -0.86 5.97 -11.50
N LEU A 13 -1.57 6.90 -12.11
CA LEU A 13 -2.50 6.61 -13.21
C LEU A 13 -1.76 6.17 -14.49
N ILE A 14 -0.64 6.78 -14.84
CA ILE A 14 0.18 6.37 -15.99
C ILE A 14 0.77 4.96 -15.78
N ALA A 15 1.23 4.64 -14.56
CA ALA A 15 1.73 3.30 -14.22
C ALA A 15 0.62 2.22 -14.29
N LEU A 16 -0.62 2.57 -13.94
CA LEU A 16 -1.77 1.67 -14.08
C LEU A 16 -2.20 1.50 -15.55
N PHE A 17 -2.12 2.56 -16.36
CA PHE A 17 -2.46 2.50 -17.80
C PHE A 17 -1.43 1.71 -18.62
N GLN A 18 -0.15 1.69 -18.23
CA GLN A 18 0.88 0.85 -18.88
C GLN A 18 0.69 -0.67 -18.65
N VAL A 19 -0.17 -1.06 -17.70
CA VAL A 19 -0.54 -2.48 -17.50
C VAL A 19 -1.73 -2.89 -18.37
N GLN A 20 -2.51 -1.94 -18.89
CA GLN A 20 -3.70 -2.20 -19.72
C GLN A 20 -3.48 -1.92 -21.22
N PHE A 21 -2.47 -1.16 -21.61
CA PHE A 21 -2.11 -0.94 -23.01
C PHE A 21 -0.61 -1.10 -23.20
N SER A 22 -0.19 -2.12 -23.97
CA SER A 22 1.17 -2.23 -24.46
C SER A 22 1.49 -1.00 -25.33
N PRO A 23 2.60 -0.27 -25.08
CA PRO A 23 3.03 0.74 -26.03
C PRO A 23 3.48 0.06 -27.33
N CYS A 24 2.80 0.41 -28.42
CA CYS A 24 3.28 0.19 -29.77
C CYS A 24 4.62 0.92 -29.98
N ALA A 25 5.66 0.12 -30.24
CA ALA A 25 6.82 0.37 -31.09
C ALA A 25 7.85 1.49 -30.78
N SER A 26 9.09 1.01 -30.95
CA SER A 26 10.30 1.59 -31.56
C SER A 26 11.22 2.55 -30.80
N ASP A 27 12.43 2.02 -30.64
CA ASP A 27 13.75 2.62 -30.88
C ASP A 27 14.40 3.59 -29.90
N SER A 28 15.60 3.13 -29.51
CA SER A 28 16.85 3.84 -29.24
C SER A 28 16.83 4.89 -28.13
N ILE A 29 17.67 4.68 -27.12
CA ILE A 29 18.78 5.58 -26.79
C ILE A 29 19.71 4.78 -25.86
N GLN A 30 20.92 4.52 -26.38
CA GLN A 30 22.11 4.17 -25.61
C GLN A 30 22.58 5.40 -24.83
N ASP A 31 23.27 5.14 -23.73
CA ASP A 31 24.23 6.01 -23.03
C ASP A 31 23.77 7.40 -22.55
N GLU A 32 23.72 7.56 -21.24
CA GLU A 32 24.67 8.42 -20.52
C GLU A 32 24.44 8.30 -19.00
N VAL A 33 25.37 7.58 -18.37
CA VAL A 33 25.60 7.65 -16.93
C VAL A 33 26.33 8.95 -16.68
N ASN A 34 25.63 9.97 -16.18
CA ASN A 34 26.22 11.06 -15.40
C ASN A 34 25.12 11.80 -14.65
N VAL A 35 24.97 11.51 -13.36
CA VAL A 35 24.45 12.50 -12.40
C VAL A 35 25.40 12.51 -11.22
N GLU A 36 26.14 13.61 -11.19
CA GLU A 36 27.09 14.02 -10.18
C GLU A 36 26.50 13.94 -8.77
N VAL A 37 27.24 13.28 -7.89
CA VAL A 37 27.04 13.32 -6.45
C VAL A 37 27.62 14.64 -5.95
N SER A 38 26.77 15.59 -5.55
CA SER A 38 27.21 16.72 -4.73
C SER A 38 27.23 16.32 -3.26
N PRO A 39 28.39 16.33 -2.58
CA PRO A 39 28.50 16.14 -1.14
C PRO A 39 28.32 17.49 -0.45
N ASN A 40 27.59 17.51 0.66
CA ASN A 40 27.85 18.33 1.86
C ASN A 40 26.56 18.44 2.68
N LEU A 41 26.50 17.74 3.80
CA LEU A 41 26.21 18.41 5.06
C LEU A 41 26.96 17.70 6.18
N ALA A 42 27.64 18.53 6.96
CA ALA A 42 28.75 18.21 7.80
C ALA A 42 28.35 17.39 9.05
N LYS A 43 29.35 16.62 9.49
CA LYS A 43 29.65 16.25 10.87
C LYS A 43 28.97 17.17 11.90
N ALA A 44 28.15 16.56 12.76
CA ALA A 44 27.99 17.01 14.14
C ALA A 44 28.46 15.86 15.03
N GLU A 45 29.46 16.14 15.84
CA GLU A 45 30.14 15.23 16.74
C GLU A 45 29.15 14.56 17.72
N ILE A 46 29.34 13.26 17.87
CA ILE A 46 28.67 12.43 18.87
C ILE A 46 29.39 12.72 20.20
N GLY A 47 28.81 13.62 21.00
CA GLY A 47 29.12 13.72 22.42
C GLY A 47 28.56 12.49 23.15
N ASN A 48 29.46 11.59 23.55
CA ASN A 48 29.18 10.49 24.45
C ASN A 48 28.94 11.02 25.87
N GLU A 49 27.80 10.70 26.47
CA GLU A 49 27.67 10.60 27.92
C GLU A 49 26.73 9.43 28.27
N PRO A 50 27.05 8.61 29.28
CA PRO A 50 26.50 7.28 29.43
C PRO A 50 25.12 7.27 30.09
N LEU A 51 24.29 6.33 29.65
CA LEU A 51 23.09 5.86 30.34
C LEU A 51 23.45 5.39 31.76
N ALA A 52 22.88 6.04 32.77
CA ALA A 52 22.63 5.39 34.04
C ALA A 52 21.50 4.36 33.85
N LYS A 53 21.82 3.11 34.17
CA LYS A 53 20.87 2.03 34.39
C LYS A 53 20.03 2.38 35.61
N ASP A 54 18.72 2.19 35.53
CA ASP A 54 18.04 1.58 36.66
C ASP A 54 16.92 0.67 36.17
N THR A 55 16.77 -0.41 36.92
CA THR A 55 16.14 -1.68 36.55
C THR A 55 15.04 -1.93 37.57
N GLY A 56 13.88 -2.39 37.09
CA GLY A 56 12.88 -3.08 37.93
C GLY A 56 11.91 -2.17 38.67
N ASP A 57 10.65 -2.14 38.25
CA ASP A 57 9.66 -3.05 38.84
C ASP A 57 8.32 -2.95 38.11
N ASN A 58 7.69 -4.11 37.93
CA ASN A 58 6.34 -4.26 37.41
C ASN A 58 5.32 -3.83 38.45
N VAL A 59 4.40 -2.92 38.10
CA VAL A 59 3.03 -2.94 38.65
C VAL A 59 2.04 -2.51 37.57
N GLU A 60 1.25 -3.48 37.15
CA GLU A 60 0.02 -3.34 36.38
C GLU A 60 -1.10 -2.90 37.34
N VAL A 61 -1.54 -1.64 37.32
CA VAL A 61 -2.89 -1.26 37.81
C VAL A 61 -3.35 0.01 37.09
N SER A 62 -4.34 -0.14 36.21
CA SER A 62 -5.29 0.94 35.92
C SER A 62 -6.17 1.15 37.16
N PRO A 63 -6.47 2.40 37.52
CA PRO A 63 -7.87 2.78 37.36
C PRO A 63 -8.03 4.17 36.75
N SER A 64 -9.06 4.30 35.93
CA SER A 64 -9.69 5.58 35.58
C SER A 64 -9.91 6.43 36.85
N PRO A 65 -9.68 7.76 36.81
CA PRO A 65 -9.97 8.59 37.96
C PRO A 65 -11.48 8.77 38.09
N THR A 66 -12.06 8.08 39.07
CA THR A 66 -13.35 8.41 39.66
C THR A 66 -13.25 9.82 40.24
N LYS A 67 -14.21 10.68 39.91
CA LYS A 67 -14.35 12.04 40.46
C LYS A 67 -14.37 11.97 42.00
N ALA A 68 -13.28 12.37 42.62
CA ALA A 68 -13.26 12.79 44.02
C ALA A 68 -13.03 14.30 44.02
N GLU A 69 -14.10 15.04 44.31
CA GLU A 69 -14.03 16.46 44.66
C GLU A 69 -13.15 16.56 45.90
N THR A 70 -11.88 16.94 45.70
CA THR A 70 -11.00 17.36 46.77
C THR A 70 -10.78 18.84 46.59
N GLU A 71 -11.13 19.58 47.63
CA GLU A 71 -10.95 21.00 47.85
C GLU A 71 -9.44 21.33 47.87
N ASN A 72 -8.81 21.26 46.70
CA ASN A 72 -7.39 21.56 46.52
C ASN A 72 -7.29 23.01 46.00
N GLY A 73 -6.48 23.84 46.65
CA GLY A 73 -6.24 25.20 46.18
C GLY A 73 -5.62 25.23 44.77
N PRO A 74 -5.68 26.36 44.05
CA PRO A 74 -5.17 26.50 42.67
C PRO A 74 -3.68 26.15 42.50
N VAL A 75 -2.92 26.11 43.59
CA VAL A 75 -1.49 25.74 43.62
C VAL A 75 -1.29 24.23 43.46
N ASP A 76 -2.14 23.40 44.06
CA ASP A 76 -2.04 21.94 44.03
C ASP A 76 -2.50 21.37 42.68
N GLU A 77 -3.56 21.93 42.11
CA GLU A 77 -4.00 21.60 40.74
C GLU A 77 -2.90 21.90 39.70
N LEU A 78 -2.20 23.02 39.87
CA LEU A 78 -1.12 23.44 38.98
C LEU A 78 0.11 22.53 39.10
N ALA A 79 0.40 21.98 40.28
CA ALA A 79 1.46 20.99 40.49
C ALA A 79 1.11 19.64 39.82
N ILE A 80 -0.14 19.18 39.96
CA ILE A 80 -0.65 17.95 39.33
C ILE A 80 -0.57 18.05 37.80
N LEU A 81 -1.06 19.15 37.21
CA LEU A 81 -1.03 19.34 35.76
C LEU A 81 0.41 19.47 35.21
N LYS A 82 1.32 20.10 35.95
CA LYS A 82 2.75 20.15 35.57
C LYS A 82 3.38 18.75 35.54
N LYS A 83 3.04 17.89 36.50
CA LYS A 83 3.52 16.50 36.55
C LYS A 83 3.00 15.71 35.34
N GLN A 84 1.70 15.78 35.07
CA GLN A 84 1.08 15.16 33.90
C GLN A 84 1.67 15.66 32.58
N LEU A 85 1.95 16.95 32.46
CA LEU A 85 2.60 17.53 31.28
C LEU A 85 4.01 16.95 31.07
N LYS A 86 4.78 16.78 32.16
CA LYS A 86 6.13 16.20 32.10
C LYS A 86 6.07 14.74 31.63
N GLU A 87 5.15 13.97 32.19
CA GLU A 87 4.91 12.57 31.81
C GLU A 87 4.49 12.45 30.33
N LYS A 88 3.50 13.24 29.88
CA LYS A 88 3.05 13.23 28.47
C LYS A 88 4.12 13.69 27.49
N LYS A 89 4.98 14.64 27.87
CA LYS A 89 6.14 15.03 27.05
C LYS A 89 7.19 13.91 26.97
N ALA A 90 7.41 13.17 28.05
CA ALA A 90 8.31 12.03 28.05
C ALA A 90 7.76 10.88 27.18
N GLU A 91 6.47 10.54 27.32
CA GLU A 91 5.77 9.59 26.44
C GLU A 91 5.91 9.98 24.96
N LEU A 92 5.70 11.26 24.64
CA LEU A 92 5.78 11.77 23.28
C LEU A 92 7.19 11.64 22.69
N LYS A 93 8.22 11.97 23.47
CA LYS A 93 9.62 11.82 23.05
C LYS A 93 9.98 10.35 22.81
N ASN A 94 9.44 9.43 23.62
CA ASN A 94 9.64 8.00 23.44
C ASN A 94 8.98 7.50 22.15
N LEU A 95 7.73 7.91 21.88
CA LEU A 95 7.02 7.56 20.64
C LEU A 95 7.71 8.11 19.39
N GLU A 96 8.22 9.35 19.45
CA GLU A 96 8.98 9.94 18.35
C GLU A 96 10.28 9.17 18.07
N LYS A 97 11.01 8.78 19.12
CA LYS A 97 12.20 7.93 18.99
C LYS A 97 11.87 6.53 18.45
N GLU A 98 10.78 5.93 18.89
CA GLU A 98 10.35 4.61 18.41
C GLU A 98 10.02 4.65 16.91
N LYS A 99 9.26 5.67 16.49
CA LYS A 99 8.96 5.91 15.07
C LYS A 99 10.23 6.12 14.24
N GLU A 100 11.16 6.92 14.74
CA GLU A 100 12.44 7.18 14.06
C GLU A 100 13.30 5.90 13.98
N SER A 101 13.33 5.10 15.04
CA SER A 101 14.00 3.80 15.06
C SER A 101 13.45 2.85 14.00
N ILE A 102 12.11 2.73 13.91
CA ILE A 102 11.45 1.90 12.90
C ILE A 102 11.79 2.35 11.49
N LEU A 103 11.75 3.67 11.23
CA LEU A 103 12.09 4.21 9.90
C LEU A 103 13.56 3.98 9.57
N ASN A 104 14.48 4.22 10.50
CA ASN A 104 15.91 4.02 10.30
C ASN A 104 16.25 2.55 10.04
N GLU A 105 15.64 1.63 10.81
CA GLU A 105 15.79 0.19 10.59
C GLU A 105 15.19 -0.23 9.23
N ALA A 106 14.00 0.29 8.89
CA ALA A 106 13.37 0.04 7.60
C ALA A 106 14.23 0.54 6.43
N TYR A 107 14.80 1.75 6.51
CA TYR A 107 15.66 2.30 5.44
C TYR A 107 16.99 1.55 5.31
N ARG A 108 17.67 1.22 6.42
CA ARG A 108 18.90 0.41 6.41
C ARG A 108 18.66 -0.95 5.78
N THR A 109 17.56 -1.59 6.19
CA THR A 109 17.17 -2.90 5.68
C THR A 109 16.75 -2.82 4.21
N ARG A 110 16.03 -1.77 3.81
CA ARG A 110 15.57 -1.57 2.42
C ARG A 110 16.72 -1.35 1.46
N ALA A 111 17.73 -0.56 1.80
CA ALA A 111 18.89 -0.33 0.91
C ALA A 111 19.65 -1.64 0.61
N ARG A 112 19.82 -2.50 1.62
CA ARG A 112 20.43 -3.83 1.47
C ARG A 112 19.51 -4.78 0.69
N LYS A 113 18.22 -4.80 1.03
CA LYS A 113 17.22 -5.68 0.43
C LYS A 113 16.90 -5.34 -1.01
N ILE A 114 16.99 -4.09 -1.48
CA ILE A 114 16.64 -3.75 -2.88
C ILE A 114 17.46 -4.57 -3.89
N ARG A 115 18.77 -4.76 -3.65
CA ARG A 115 19.61 -5.57 -4.55
C ARG A 115 19.28 -7.07 -4.46
N GLU A 116 19.04 -7.56 -3.26
CA GLU A 116 18.65 -8.95 -3.00
C GLU A 116 17.27 -9.26 -3.59
N GLN A 117 16.31 -8.35 -3.42
CA GLN A 117 14.95 -8.41 -3.98
C GLN A 117 14.94 -8.32 -5.49
N LYS A 118 15.79 -7.48 -6.09
CA LYS A 118 15.92 -7.45 -7.54
C LYS A 118 16.34 -8.84 -8.05
N LYS A 119 17.32 -9.48 -7.41
CA LYS A 119 17.75 -10.85 -7.76
C LYS A 119 16.67 -11.89 -7.48
N GLU A 120 15.98 -11.79 -6.35
CA GLU A 120 14.93 -12.73 -5.91
C GLU A 120 13.68 -12.64 -6.81
N LEU A 121 13.23 -11.44 -7.16
CA LEU A 121 12.01 -11.19 -7.94
C LEU A 121 12.23 -11.28 -9.45
N GLN A 122 13.46 -11.06 -9.95
CA GLN A 122 13.79 -11.18 -11.36
C GLN A 122 13.30 -12.48 -12.01
N PRO A 123 13.51 -13.69 -11.44
CA PRO A 123 12.98 -14.92 -12.02
C PRO A 123 11.44 -14.95 -12.04
N TYR A 124 10.76 -14.35 -11.06
CA TYR A 124 9.30 -14.28 -11.04
C TYR A 124 8.76 -13.33 -12.11
N PHE A 125 9.42 -12.20 -12.36
CA PHE A 125 9.07 -11.31 -13.47
C PHE A 125 9.31 -11.94 -14.84
N GLN A 126 10.44 -12.64 -15.00
CA GLN A 126 10.73 -13.41 -16.22
C GLN A 126 9.69 -14.50 -16.42
N LYS A 127 9.34 -15.24 -15.36
CA LYS A 127 8.29 -16.25 -15.36
C LYS A 127 6.93 -15.65 -15.75
N GLN A 128 6.58 -14.46 -15.24
CA GLN A 128 5.35 -13.75 -15.60
C GLN A 128 5.30 -13.44 -17.10
N SER A 129 6.41 -12.94 -17.66
CA SER A 129 6.53 -12.65 -19.10
C SER A 129 6.33 -13.91 -19.94
N VAL A 130 6.98 -15.02 -19.57
CA VAL A 130 6.82 -16.32 -20.25
C VAL A 130 5.39 -16.83 -20.17
N LEU A 131 4.75 -16.76 -19.00
CA LEU A 131 3.36 -17.19 -18.84
C LEU A 131 2.39 -16.35 -19.67
N ASN A 132 2.60 -15.03 -19.74
CA ASN A 132 1.79 -14.15 -20.58
C ASN A 132 1.92 -14.52 -22.06
N SER A 133 3.15 -14.74 -22.54
CA SER A 133 3.38 -15.18 -23.93
C SER A 133 2.74 -16.53 -24.25
N LYS A 134 2.79 -17.49 -23.31
CA LYS A 134 2.11 -18.79 -23.46
C LYS A 134 0.58 -18.63 -23.53
N LEU A 135 0.01 -17.82 -22.64
CA LEU A 135 -1.43 -17.54 -22.63
C LEU A 135 -1.89 -16.85 -23.91
N GLU A 136 -1.13 -15.87 -24.39
CA GLU A 136 -1.39 -15.19 -25.65
C GLU A 136 -1.36 -16.17 -26.83
N THR A 137 -0.39 -17.08 -26.86
CA THR A 137 -0.32 -18.13 -27.88
C THR A 137 -1.54 -19.05 -27.86
N VAL A 138 -1.98 -19.48 -26.67
CA VAL A 138 -3.17 -20.33 -26.50
C VAL A 138 -4.43 -19.58 -26.91
N TRP A 139 -4.54 -18.30 -26.53
CA TRP A 139 -5.66 -17.43 -26.88
C TRP A 139 -5.74 -17.19 -28.39
N ASN A 140 -4.64 -16.86 -29.06
CA ASN A 140 -4.59 -16.65 -30.51
C ASN A 140 -5.02 -17.91 -31.27
N LYS A 141 -4.55 -19.09 -30.86
CA LYS A 141 -4.94 -20.37 -31.47
C LYS A 141 -6.44 -20.63 -31.30
N TRP A 142 -6.96 -20.45 -30.09
CA TRP A 142 -8.40 -20.58 -29.82
C TRP A 142 -9.20 -19.58 -30.65
N PHE A 143 -8.81 -18.30 -30.65
CA PHE A 143 -9.53 -17.22 -31.33
C PHE A 143 -9.67 -17.50 -32.82
N HIS A 144 -8.59 -17.87 -33.50
CA HIS A 144 -8.65 -18.19 -34.94
C HIS A 144 -9.46 -19.45 -35.24
N ALA A 145 -9.33 -20.51 -34.44
CA ALA A 145 -10.11 -21.74 -34.62
C ALA A 145 -11.61 -21.47 -34.41
N SER A 146 -11.93 -20.82 -33.28
CA SER A 146 -13.24 -20.32 -32.89
C SER A 146 -13.90 -19.50 -34.00
N GLU A 147 -13.22 -18.46 -34.48
CA GLU A 147 -13.76 -17.53 -35.47
C GLU A 147 -14.06 -18.24 -36.80
N ASN A 148 -13.18 -19.14 -37.24
CA ASN A 148 -13.40 -19.93 -38.45
C ASN A 148 -14.61 -20.86 -38.31
N THR A 149 -14.75 -21.54 -37.17
CA THR A 149 -15.90 -22.42 -36.91
C THR A 149 -17.20 -21.62 -36.78
N ASP A 150 -17.18 -20.45 -36.13
CA ASP A 150 -18.35 -19.57 -35.99
C ASP A 150 -18.82 -19.00 -37.34
N ARG A 151 -17.88 -18.63 -38.22
CA ARG A 151 -18.20 -18.25 -39.61
C ARG A 151 -18.86 -19.40 -40.37
N ALA A 152 -18.32 -20.61 -40.28
CA ALA A 152 -18.90 -21.79 -40.93
C ALA A 152 -20.32 -22.10 -40.41
N ILE A 153 -20.55 -22.00 -39.10
CA ILE A 153 -21.88 -22.13 -38.47
C ILE A 153 -22.84 -21.08 -39.04
N LYS A 154 -22.42 -19.82 -39.11
CA LYS A 154 -23.24 -18.72 -39.65
C LYS A 154 -23.61 -18.95 -41.11
N ASP A 155 -22.67 -19.43 -41.93
CA ASP A 155 -22.92 -19.71 -43.34
C ASP A 155 -23.81 -20.92 -43.55
N LEU A 156 -23.70 -21.97 -42.72
CA LEU A 156 -24.61 -23.11 -42.73
C LEU A 156 -26.03 -22.69 -42.35
N ASN A 157 -26.19 -21.88 -41.30
CA ASN A 157 -27.51 -21.33 -40.93
C ASN A 157 -28.13 -20.53 -42.09
N LYS A 158 -27.35 -19.68 -42.76
CA LYS A 158 -27.83 -18.94 -43.94
C LYS A 158 -28.24 -19.86 -45.08
N LYS A 159 -27.50 -20.95 -45.33
CA LYS A 159 -27.86 -21.94 -46.36
C LYS A 159 -29.18 -22.63 -46.03
N ILE A 160 -29.37 -23.06 -44.78
CA ILE A 160 -30.62 -23.68 -44.31
C ILE A 160 -31.82 -22.75 -44.57
N ILE A 161 -31.72 -21.49 -44.15
CA ILE A 161 -32.78 -20.49 -44.35
C ILE A 161 -33.06 -20.21 -45.84
N ARG A 162 -32.02 -20.19 -46.68
CA ARG A 162 -32.18 -19.89 -48.12
C ARG A 162 -32.80 -21.02 -48.94
N HIS A 163 -32.76 -22.26 -48.45
CA HIS A 163 -33.31 -23.42 -49.16
C HIS A 163 -34.31 -24.18 -48.30
N GLU A 164 -35.17 -23.45 -47.58
CA GLU A 164 -36.26 -23.99 -46.75
C GLU A 164 -37.17 -24.97 -47.52
N ASP A 165 -37.25 -24.83 -48.85
CA ASP A 165 -38.07 -25.68 -49.72
C ASP A 165 -37.41 -27.03 -50.09
N ASN A 166 -36.13 -27.28 -49.72
CA ASN A 166 -35.44 -28.53 -50.06
C ASN A 166 -35.06 -29.34 -48.80
N PRO A 167 -35.91 -30.28 -48.36
CA PRO A 167 -35.72 -31.01 -47.10
C PRO A 167 -34.47 -31.90 -47.09
N GLN A 168 -34.04 -32.42 -48.25
CA GLN A 168 -32.83 -33.25 -48.34
C GLN A 168 -31.55 -32.43 -48.11
N LEU A 169 -31.50 -31.20 -48.64
CA LEU A 169 -30.38 -30.29 -48.42
C LEU A 169 -30.35 -29.75 -46.98
N ILE A 170 -31.53 -29.45 -46.41
CA ILE A 170 -31.65 -29.03 -45.01
C ILE A 170 -31.09 -30.10 -44.07
N ALA A 171 -31.54 -31.35 -44.19
CA ALA A 171 -31.06 -32.44 -43.34
C ALA A 171 -29.53 -32.62 -43.42
N LYS A 172 -28.95 -32.44 -44.61
CA LYS A 172 -27.50 -32.49 -44.82
C LYS A 172 -26.78 -31.34 -44.11
N TRP A 173 -27.27 -30.10 -44.23
CA TRP A 173 -26.64 -28.95 -43.58
C TRP A 173 -26.87 -28.90 -42.08
N GLU A 174 -28.01 -29.37 -41.59
CA GLU A 174 -28.27 -29.53 -40.16
C GLU A 174 -27.30 -30.51 -39.51
N LYS A 175 -27.00 -31.62 -40.19
CA LYS A 175 -25.96 -32.56 -39.74
C LYS A 175 -24.58 -31.89 -39.67
N GLN A 176 -24.19 -31.16 -40.72
CA GLN A 176 -22.93 -30.40 -40.74
C GLN A 176 -22.90 -29.30 -39.67
N LEU A 177 -24.04 -28.67 -39.39
CA LEU A 177 -24.19 -27.66 -38.35
C LEU A 177 -24.00 -28.26 -36.96
N GLN A 178 -24.57 -29.44 -36.70
CA GLN A 178 -24.33 -30.17 -35.46
C GLN A 178 -22.86 -30.56 -35.29
N GLU A 179 -22.21 -31.05 -36.35
CA GLU A 179 -20.77 -31.36 -36.35
C GLU A 179 -19.94 -30.10 -36.03
N LYS A 180 -20.25 -28.96 -36.66
CA LYS A 180 -19.55 -27.70 -36.39
C LYS A 180 -19.80 -27.14 -34.98
N ARG A 181 -21.00 -27.33 -34.41
CA ARG A 181 -21.29 -26.99 -33.01
C ARG A 181 -20.49 -27.87 -32.03
N LYS A 182 -20.35 -29.16 -32.32
CA LYS A 182 -19.50 -30.07 -31.53
C LYS A 182 -18.03 -29.67 -31.62
N GLU A 183 -17.55 -29.34 -32.82
CA GLU A 183 -16.20 -28.81 -33.04
C GLU A 183 -15.96 -27.52 -32.24
N ARG A 184 -16.95 -26.61 -32.22
CA ARG A 184 -16.87 -25.36 -31.44
C ARG A 184 -16.76 -25.62 -29.93
N ALA A 185 -17.53 -26.57 -29.40
CA ALA A 185 -17.46 -26.98 -28.00
C ALA A 185 -16.09 -27.61 -27.69
N ALA A 186 -15.58 -28.49 -28.55
CA ALA A 186 -14.27 -29.10 -28.38
C ALA A 186 -13.13 -28.07 -28.37
N ILE A 187 -13.19 -27.05 -29.24
CA ILE A 187 -12.23 -25.93 -29.25
C ILE A 187 -12.28 -25.15 -27.93
N GLN A 188 -13.47 -24.94 -27.38
CA GLN A 188 -13.65 -24.26 -26.09
C GLN A 188 -13.05 -25.09 -24.94
N ASP A 189 -13.38 -26.38 -24.87
CA ASP A 189 -12.87 -27.29 -23.85
C ASP A 189 -11.34 -27.40 -23.90
N GLU A 190 -10.76 -27.48 -25.11
CA GLU A 190 -9.31 -27.50 -25.30
C GLU A 190 -8.64 -26.21 -24.80
N TYR A 191 -9.24 -25.05 -25.10
CA TYR A 191 -8.76 -23.77 -24.60
C TYR A 191 -8.80 -23.69 -23.08
N GLU A 192 -9.92 -24.06 -22.45
CA GLU A 192 -10.05 -24.05 -21.00
C GLU A 192 -9.05 -25.00 -20.34
N THR A 193 -8.90 -26.21 -20.89
CA THR A 193 -7.93 -27.21 -20.39
C THR A 193 -6.49 -26.71 -20.47
N LYS A 194 -6.11 -26.02 -21.56
CA LYS A 194 -4.74 -25.50 -21.75
C LYS A 194 -4.48 -24.19 -21.03
N SER A 195 -5.47 -23.30 -20.95
CA SER A 195 -5.31 -21.96 -20.37
C SER A 195 -5.43 -21.97 -18.85
N ARG A 196 -6.30 -22.79 -18.27
CA ARG A 196 -6.53 -22.85 -16.81
C ARG A 196 -5.26 -23.02 -15.98
N PRO A 197 -4.38 -24.02 -16.23
CA PRO A 197 -3.15 -24.17 -15.44
C PRO A 197 -2.22 -22.97 -15.58
N LEU A 198 -2.15 -22.35 -16.76
CA LEU A 198 -1.34 -21.16 -17.00
C LEU A 198 -1.89 -19.93 -16.25
N VAL A 199 -3.22 -19.78 -16.19
CA VAL A 199 -3.88 -18.70 -15.44
C VAL A 199 -3.66 -18.88 -13.93
N GLU A 200 -3.81 -20.10 -13.41
CA GLU A 200 -3.57 -20.42 -12.01
C GLU A 200 -2.11 -20.18 -11.62
N GLU A 201 -1.16 -20.61 -12.47
CA GLU A 201 0.28 -20.37 -12.25
C GLU A 201 0.62 -18.87 -12.31
N ARG A 202 0.04 -18.13 -13.25
CA ARG A 202 0.20 -16.67 -13.35
C ARG A 202 -0.34 -15.95 -12.12
N LYS A 203 -1.49 -16.40 -11.62
CA LYS A 203 -2.12 -15.84 -10.41
C LYS A 203 -1.24 -16.07 -9.19
N ALA A 204 -0.78 -17.30 -8.97
CA ALA A 204 0.12 -17.63 -7.86
C ALA A 204 1.44 -16.83 -7.92
N ASN A 205 2.00 -16.66 -9.13
CA ASN A 205 3.21 -15.87 -9.34
C ASN A 205 3.00 -14.38 -9.00
N ALA A 206 1.86 -13.80 -9.42
CA ALA A 206 1.50 -12.42 -9.10
C ALA A 206 1.22 -12.23 -7.59
N GLU A 207 0.53 -13.17 -6.95
CA GLU A 207 0.27 -13.15 -5.51
C GLU A 207 1.56 -13.19 -4.70
N PHE A 208 2.54 -13.99 -5.11
CA PHE A 208 3.86 -14.02 -4.47
C PHE A 208 4.57 -12.66 -4.55
N ILE A 209 4.63 -12.06 -5.75
CA ILE A 209 5.25 -10.75 -5.97
C ILE A 209 4.55 -9.69 -5.11
N HIS A 210 3.22 -9.67 -5.12
CA HIS A 210 2.44 -8.70 -4.34
C HIS A 210 2.61 -8.90 -2.82
N ALA A 211 2.55 -10.13 -2.33
CA ALA A 211 2.76 -10.43 -0.90
C ALA A 211 4.17 -10.06 -0.44
N ARG A 212 5.18 -10.17 -1.32
CA ARG A 212 6.53 -9.70 -1.03
C ARG A 212 6.58 -8.18 -0.92
N GLN A 213 6.01 -7.45 -1.88
CA GLN A 213 5.93 -5.98 -1.85
C GLN A 213 5.18 -5.45 -0.63
N GLN A 214 4.08 -6.11 -0.22
CA GLN A 214 3.32 -5.70 0.96
C GLN A 214 4.14 -5.80 2.25
N ARG A 215 4.91 -6.88 2.43
CA ARG A 215 5.80 -7.05 3.59
C ARG A 215 6.85 -5.95 3.70
N ASP A 216 7.35 -5.46 2.57
CA ASP A 216 8.33 -4.36 2.56
C ASP A 216 7.72 -3.00 2.95
N LEU A 217 6.41 -2.85 2.76
CA LEU A 217 5.67 -1.64 3.13
C LEU A 217 5.18 -1.65 4.58
N GLU A 218 5.10 -2.81 5.25
CA GLU A 218 4.61 -2.91 6.63
C GLU A 218 5.32 -1.99 7.62
N PRO A 219 6.67 -1.87 7.64
CA PRO A 219 7.36 -0.97 8.56
C PRO A 219 6.95 0.50 8.36
N PHE A 220 6.70 0.90 7.10
CA PHE A 220 6.26 2.25 6.77
C PHE A 220 4.80 2.48 7.20
N LYS A 221 3.92 1.49 7.04
CA LYS A 221 2.54 1.54 7.57
C LYS A 221 2.54 1.69 9.09
N LYS A 222 3.35 0.90 9.80
CA LYS A 222 3.52 0.99 11.26
C LYS A 222 4.01 2.38 11.68
N ALA A 223 5.00 2.94 10.97
CA ALA A 223 5.49 4.29 11.22
C ALA A 223 4.44 5.39 10.94
N GLU A 224 3.56 5.19 9.96
CA GLU A 224 2.44 6.08 9.67
C GLU A 224 1.40 6.06 10.80
N GLU A 225 1.03 4.87 11.28
CA GLU A 225 0.12 4.69 12.42
C GLU A 225 0.67 5.35 13.69
N MET A 226 1.96 5.15 13.98
CA MET A 226 2.62 5.88 15.07
C MET A 226 2.58 7.38 14.88
N GLY A 227 2.72 7.87 13.64
CA GLY A 227 2.55 9.29 13.33
C GLY A 227 1.19 9.84 13.75
N LYS A 228 0.11 9.08 13.55
CA LYS A 228 -1.25 9.46 13.98
C LYS A 228 -1.36 9.52 15.50
N ILE A 229 -0.77 8.54 16.20
CA ILE A 229 -0.72 8.50 17.68
C ILE A 229 0.07 9.70 18.23
N ILE A 230 1.24 9.99 17.66
CA ILE A 230 2.08 11.13 18.04
C ILE A 230 1.32 12.45 17.88
N GLU A 231 0.62 12.65 16.75
CA GLU A 231 -0.16 13.88 16.53
C GLU A 231 -1.33 14.02 17.51
N ALA A 232 -2.01 12.92 17.88
CA ALA A 232 -3.02 12.94 18.94
C ALA A 232 -2.40 13.35 20.29
N LYS A 233 -1.25 12.77 20.66
CA LYS A 233 -0.52 13.11 21.88
C LYS A 233 -0.01 14.56 21.89
N LYS A 234 0.42 15.10 20.75
CA LYS A 234 0.78 16.53 20.63
C LYS A 234 -0.39 17.44 20.96
N ARG A 235 -1.62 17.07 20.55
CA ARG A 235 -2.83 17.84 20.88
C ARG A 235 -3.13 17.79 22.38
N GLU A 236 -2.99 16.64 23.03
CA GLU A 236 -3.14 16.52 24.49
C GLU A 236 -2.14 17.40 25.24
N VAL A 237 -0.86 17.36 24.85
CA VAL A 237 0.19 18.20 25.44
C VAL A 237 -0.10 19.69 25.25
N ARG A 238 -0.65 20.10 24.10
CA ARG A 238 -1.07 21.49 23.87
C ARG A 238 -2.20 21.91 24.81
N LYS A 239 -3.24 21.08 24.95
CA LYS A 239 -4.36 21.35 25.89
C LYS A 239 -3.87 21.52 27.33
N LEU A 240 -3.01 20.62 27.80
CA LEU A 240 -2.42 20.71 29.14
C LEU A 240 -1.58 21.99 29.33
N ASN A 241 -0.81 22.39 28.32
CA ASN A 241 -0.07 23.67 28.38
C ASN A 241 -1.02 24.87 28.47
N ASP A 242 -2.12 24.86 27.70
CA ASP A 242 -3.10 25.95 27.70
C ASP A 242 -3.83 26.05 29.04
N GLU A 243 -4.20 24.91 29.64
CA GLU A 243 -4.80 24.83 30.98
C GLU A 243 -3.84 25.36 32.06
N ILE A 244 -2.58 24.94 32.05
CA ILE A 244 -1.55 25.47 32.96
C ILE A 244 -1.38 26.99 32.77
N LYS A 245 -1.44 27.49 31.53
CA LYS A 245 -1.33 28.92 31.24
C LYS A 245 -2.50 29.69 31.85
N LYS A 246 -3.73 29.18 31.72
CA LYS A 246 -4.94 29.77 32.33
C LYS A 246 -4.84 29.78 33.86
N LEU A 247 -4.46 28.67 34.48
CA LEU A 247 -4.32 28.59 35.95
C LEU A 247 -3.23 29.52 36.48
N ARG A 248 -2.10 29.68 35.77
CA ARG A 248 -1.08 30.69 36.14
C ARG A 248 -1.62 32.12 36.08
N GLN A 249 -2.48 32.40 35.11
CA GLN A 249 -3.05 33.73 34.97
C GLN A 249 -4.05 34.02 36.11
N LEU A 250 -4.91 33.05 36.44
CA LEU A 250 -5.81 33.12 37.58
C LEU A 250 -5.06 33.24 38.91
N GLN A 251 -3.94 32.52 39.08
CA GLN A 251 -3.10 32.63 40.26
C GLN A 251 -2.50 34.05 40.41
N LYS A 252 -2.06 34.66 39.31
CA LYS A 252 -1.57 36.06 39.34
C LYS A 252 -2.68 37.05 39.64
N GLU A 253 -3.88 36.85 39.10
CA GLU A 253 -5.03 37.70 39.35
C GLU A 253 -5.46 37.62 40.83
N THR A 254 -5.53 36.41 41.40
CA THR A 254 -5.83 36.20 42.83
C THR A 254 -4.76 36.79 43.75
N GLU A 255 -3.47 36.58 43.48
CA GLU A 255 -2.36 37.20 44.23
C GLU A 255 -2.40 38.74 44.18
N ASN A 256 -2.81 39.33 43.03
CA ASN A 256 -2.97 40.77 42.91
C ASN A 256 -4.18 41.29 43.68
N PHE A 257 -5.31 40.57 43.69
CA PHE A 257 -6.49 40.92 44.48
C PHE A 257 -6.19 40.90 45.99
N GLU A 258 -5.48 39.87 46.48
CA GLU A 258 -5.08 39.77 47.89
C GLU A 258 -4.10 40.88 48.32
N ARG A 259 -3.28 41.39 47.39
CA ARG A 259 -2.39 42.53 47.63
C ARG A 259 -3.12 43.87 47.67
N LEU A 260 -4.23 44.00 46.95
CA LEU A 260 -5.05 45.22 46.92
C LEU A 260 -6.08 45.28 48.05
N SER A 261 -6.38 44.15 48.70
CA SER A 261 -7.30 44.07 49.84
C SER A 261 -6.63 44.22 51.21
N LYS A 262 -5.33 44.52 51.26
CA LYS A 262 -4.52 44.77 52.46
C LYS A 262 -4.04 46.21 52.46
#